data_AF-A0A9W9JZI9-F1
#
_entry.id   AF-A0A9W9JZI9-F1
#
_cell.length_a   1.000
_cell.length_b   1.000
_cell.length_c   1.000
_cell.angle_alpha   90.00
_cell.angle_beta   90.00
_cell.angle_gamma   90.00
#
_symmetry.space_group_name_H-M   'P 1'
#
loop_
_entity.id
_entity.type
_entity.pdbx_description
1 polymer ?
#
loop_
_entity_poly.entity_id
_entity_poly.type
_entity_poly.pdbx_seq_one_letter_code
_entity_poly.pdbx_strand_id
1 'polypeptide(L)'
;MIDRRSKVRREPEPIPTVLVDVPHNPIPMSSQWRKAAIKIHKILNPQFPGISVEIIDSKLMRRPRYFPVPPGHSIISKWERICNNILEVSDYREWTGISLWRYGVEDSPTLDRLTVIVGVLESSVNLFTDAARRIRGILAMENEKDIDVLFMKNERFCFADEVELTHEVELKFYRPLEQEMCTHRFLLPGVSMGIHNSTAGTSTMGGIVRLRRGSNWFDYGLTCFPCVDPPPNDPMAKRTLQVDQPSTFDLQNTIANLNEKIERFTDANLLRIEKNIETKKQGAEVFVTPSEEQRYYMIIECIESFKKQRLVFEKVLVEGSHRLGHISFGSGANGVITEAGKSRVSDWALIEPFNYAHESPGLLPFYPHPLSEKLISQDHLVKFGRSTGKTSGYYNKVRELQILRVNDPTQRQGFRIVTTFEHSVV
;
A
#
# COMPACT_ATOMS: atom_id res chain seq x y z
N MET A 1 2.88 -13.56 23.05
CA MET A 1 3.95 -12.58 23.35
C MET A 1 4.49 -12.13 22.02
N ILE A 2 4.67 -10.83 21.83
CA ILE A 2 5.19 -10.25 20.59
C ILE A 2 6.36 -9.33 20.92
N ASP A 3 7.39 -9.35 20.10
CA ASP A 3 8.53 -8.46 20.21
C ASP A 3 8.20 -7.16 19.46
N ARG A 4 7.77 -6.12 20.19
CA ARG A 4 7.39 -4.85 19.57
C ARG A 4 8.59 -3.91 19.47
N ARG A 5 8.66 -3.20 18.35
CA ARG A 5 9.50 -2.02 18.14
C ARG A 5 8.65 -0.85 17.70
N SER A 6 8.88 0.32 18.28
CA SER A 6 8.27 1.57 17.85
C SER A 6 8.76 1.94 16.45
N LYS A 7 7.84 2.21 15.52
CA LYS A 7 8.19 2.63 14.15
C LYS A 7 8.83 4.01 14.10
N VAL A 8 8.35 4.92 14.95
CA VAL A 8 8.75 6.33 14.95
C VAL A 8 10.04 6.54 15.74
N ARG A 9 10.28 5.70 16.75
CA ARG A 9 11.48 5.74 17.59
C ARG A 9 11.89 4.32 17.95
N ARG A 10 12.51 3.62 16.99
CA ARG A 10 12.94 2.23 17.18
C ARG A 10 13.82 2.12 18.42
N GLU A 11 13.38 1.33 19.38
CA GLU A 11 14.19 0.93 20.51
C GLU A 11 15.37 0.07 20.02
N PRO A 12 16.55 0.15 20.66
CA PRO A 12 17.71 -0.66 20.25
C PRO A 12 17.43 -2.16 20.38
N GLU A 13 16.61 -2.56 21.35
CA GLU A 13 16.15 -3.94 21.52
C GLU A 13 14.61 -3.97 21.53
N PRO A 14 13.98 -5.02 20.94
CA PRO A 14 12.53 -5.18 21.01
C PRO A 14 12.08 -5.33 22.47
N ILE A 15 10.91 -4.80 22.80
CA ILE A 15 10.32 -4.97 24.14
C ILE A 15 9.35 -6.15 24.09
N PRO A 16 9.61 -7.24 24.84
CA PRO A 16 8.67 -8.35 24.94
C PRO A 16 7.33 -7.84 25.46
N THR A 17 6.27 -8.01 24.69
CA THR A 17 4.96 -7.41 24.99
C THR A 17 3.87 -8.47 25.01
N VAL A 18 3.04 -8.44 26.05
CA VAL A 18 1.77 -9.17 26.11
C VAL A 18 0.67 -8.25 25.62
N LEU A 19 0.18 -8.55 24.43
CA LEU A 19 -0.99 -7.90 23.85
C LEU A 19 -2.24 -8.66 24.29
N VAL A 20 -3.13 -7.98 25.01
CA VAL A 20 -4.44 -8.49 25.41
C VAL A 20 -5.48 -7.88 24.48
N ASP A 21 -6.01 -8.72 23.60
CA ASP A 21 -7.10 -8.36 22.72
C ASP A 21 -8.44 -8.41 23.47
N VAL A 22 -9.17 -7.30 23.49
CA VAL A 22 -10.51 -7.22 24.11
C VAL A 22 -11.57 -6.94 23.06
N PRO A 23 -12.71 -7.66 23.08
CA PRO A 23 -13.81 -7.36 22.16
C PRO A 23 -14.25 -5.91 22.28
N HIS A 24 -14.57 -5.30 21.14
CA HIS A 24 -15.06 -3.93 21.08
C HIS A 24 -16.21 -3.70 22.05
N ASN A 25 -16.05 -2.70 22.93
CA ASN A 25 -17.09 -2.27 23.85
C ASN A 25 -17.36 -0.78 23.62
N PRO A 26 -18.60 -0.38 23.29
CA PRO A 26 -18.94 1.02 23.04
C PRO A 26 -18.83 1.90 24.29
N ILE A 27 -18.72 1.30 25.48
CA ILE A 27 -18.56 2.03 26.75
C ILE A 27 -17.06 2.22 27.05
N PRO A 28 -16.57 3.47 27.21
CA PRO A 28 -15.18 3.73 27.53
C PRO A 28 -14.76 3.09 28.86
N MET A 29 -13.95 2.03 28.80
CA MET A 29 -13.42 1.32 29.98
C MET A 29 -11.96 1.67 30.29
N SER A 30 -11.47 2.84 29.82
CA SER A 30 -10.04 3.20 29.87
C SER A 30 -9.42 3.10 31.27
N SER A 31 -10.16 3.48 32.31
CA SER A 31 -9.71 3.37 33.71
C SER A 31 -9.60 1.93 34.19
N GLN A 32 -10.46 1.02 33.70
CA GLN A 32 -10.41 -0.41 34.01
C GLN A 32 -9.30 -1.11 33.25
N TRP A 33 -9.08 -0.76 31.98
CA TRP A 33 -8.01 -1.33 31.16
C TRP A 33 -6.64 -1.00 31.76
N ARG A 34 -6.42 0.25 32.19
CA ARG A 34 -5.18 0.61 32.88
C ARG A 34 -4.96 -0.23 34.15
N LYS A 35 -6.00 -0.42 34.97
CA LYS A 35 -5.90 -1.26 36.18
C LYS A 35 -5.60 -2.72 35.84
N ALA A 36 -6.24 -3.26 34.80
CA ALA A 36 -6.02 -4.62 34.34
C ALA A 36 -4.59 -4.81 33.80
N ALA A 37 -4.10 -3.90 32.96
CA ALA A 37 -2.74 -3.95 32.42
C ALA A 37 -1.69 -3.91 33.54
N ILE A 38 -1.85 -3.03 34.53
CA ILE A 38 -0.98 -2.98 35.72
C ILE A 38 -1.00 -4.31 36.49
N LYS A 39 -2.19 -4.90 36.66
CA LYS A 39 -2.33 -6.18 37.39
C LYS A 39 -1.63 -7.32 36.65
N ILE A 40 -1.82 -7.42 35.33
CA ILE A 40 -1.17 -8.43 34.49
C ILE A 40 0.35 -8.22 34.51
N HIS A 41 0.83 -6.98 34.34
CA HIS A 41 2.25 -6.67 34.39
C HIS A 41 2.88 -7.08 35.72
N LYS A 42 2.23 -6.77 36.85
CA LYS A 42 2.71 -7.18 38.19
C LYS A 42 2.84 -8.70 38.34
N ILE A 43 1.98 -9.47 37.69
CA ILE A 43 2.01 -10.94 37.71
C ILE A 43 3.15 -11.47 36.84
N LEU A 44 3.39 -10.87 35.67
CA LEU A 44 4.33 -11.38 34.68
C LEU A 44 5.77 -10.91 34.89
N ASN A 45 5.97 -9.68 35.37
CA ASN A 45 7.30 -9.07 35.50
C ASN A 45 8.30 -9.88 36.37
N PRO A 46 7.90 -10.57 37.46
CA PRO A 46 8.84 -11.42 38.21
C PRO A 46 9.40 -12.59 37.41
N GLN A 47 8.66 -13.10 36.42
CA GLN A 47 9.06 -14.22 35.56
C GLN A 47 9.73 -13.74 34.26
N PHE A 48 9.33 -12.56 33.78
CA PHE A 48 9.81 -11.95 32.54
C PHE A 48 10.15 -10.48 32.81
N PRO A 49 11.34 -10.18 33.36
CA PRO A 49 11.75 -8.82 33.63
C PRO A 49 11.75 -7.97 32.35
N GLY A 50 11.15 -6.78 32.41
CA GLY A 50 11.08 -5.87 31.27
C GLY A 50 9.90 -6.12 30.31
N ILE A 51 8.99 -7.04 30.65
CA ILE A 51 7.79 -7.30 29.86
C ILE A 51 6.83 -6.11 29.88
N SER A 52 6.29 -5.73 28.72
CA SER A 52 5.22 -4.76 28.58
C SER A 52 3.85 -5.44 28.52
N VAL A 53 2.79 -4.75 28.94
CA VAL A 53 1.41 -5.22 28.80
C VAL A 53 0.58 -4.14 28.15
N GLU A 54 -0.01 -4.48 27.01
CA GLU A 54 -0.90 -3.63 26.23
C GLU A 54 -2.28 -4.26 26.19
N ILE A 55 -3.33 -3.46 26.41
CA ILE A 55 -4.71 -3.87 26.17
C ILE A 55 -5.21 -3.08 24.99
N ILE A 56 -5.68 -3.76 23.96
CA ILE A 56 -6.15 -3.15 22.73
C ILE A 56 -7.57 -3.61 22.42
N ASP A 57 -8.40 -2.66 21.98
CA ASP A 57 -9.70 -2.98 21.40
C ASP A 57 -9.48 -3.77 20.10
N SER A 58 -10.13 -4.92 19.95
CA SER A 58 -10.04 -5.74 18.74
C SER A 58 -10.41 -4.97 17.48
N LYS A 59 -11.22 -3.93 17.60
CA LYS A 59 -11.56 -3.01 16.52
C LYS A 59 -10.38 -2.14 16.08
N LEU A 60 -9.47 -1.78 16.99
CA LEU A 60 -8.24 -1.03 16.68
C LEU A 60 -7.15 -1.92 16.08
N MET A 61 -7.26 -3.24 16.22
CA MET A 61 -6.40 -4.19 15.51
C MET A 61 -6.74 -4.27 14.01
N ARG A 62 -7.95 -3.83 13.63
CA ARG A 62 -8.34 -3.69 12.23
C ARG A 62 -7.76 -2.39 11.69
N ARG A 63 -7.10 -2.47 10.54
CA ARG A 63 -6.63 -1.27 9.84
C ARG A 63 -7.83 -0.46 9.36
N PRO A 64 -7.89 0.84 9.63
CA PRO A 64 -8.87 1.70 9.02
C PRO A 64 -8.82 1.62 7.50
N ARG A 65 -9.98 1.62 6.87
CA ARG A 65 -10.17 1.59 5.43
C ARG A 65 -10.74 2.93 4.96
N TYR A 66 -10.43 3.25 3.72
CA TYR A 66 -10.94 4.42 3.02
C TYR A 66 -11.93 3.94 1.98
N PHE A 67 -13.12 4.53 1.97
CA PHE A 67 -14.12 4.30 0.94
C PHE A 67 -14.60 5.62 0.36
N PRO A 68 -14.90 5.68 -0.95
CA PRO A 68 -15.33 6.91 -1.59
C PRO A 68 -16.60 7.46 -0.95
N VAL A 69 -16.74 8.78 -1.00
CA VAL A 69 -17.99 9.46 -0.66
C VAL A 69 -19.11 8.90 -1.56
N PRO A 70 -20.28 8.51 -1.01
CA PRO A 70 -21.38 8.02 -1.81
C PRO A 70 -21.78 9.01 -2.89
N PRO A 71 -22.05 8.53 -4.12
CA PRO A 71 -22.74 9.32 -5.12
C PRO A 71 -23.95 10.07 -4.56
N GLY A 72 -24.07 11.36 -4.90
CA GLY A 72 -25.23 12.17 -4.52
C GLY A 72 -25.19 12.76 -3.11
N HIS A 73 -24.16 12.48 -2.29
CA HIS A 73 -24.02 13.17 -1.00
C HIS A 73 -23.89 14.69 -1.21
N SER A 74 -24.60 15.50 -0.42
CA SER A 74 -24.68 16.95 -0.58
C SER A 74 -23.34 17.67 -0.48
N ILE A 75 -22.41 17.12 0.30
CA ILE A 75 -21.06 17.67 0.43
C ILE A 75 -20.29 17.72 -0.91
N ILE A 76 -20.56 16.82 -1.86
CA ILE A 76 -19.76 16.72 -3.10
C ILE A 76 -19.79 18.05 -3.87
N SER A 77 -20.96 18.69 -3.96
CA SER A 77 -21.11 19.99 -4.66
C SER A 77 -20.60 21.19 -3.86
N LYS A 78 -20.36 21.02 -2.55
CA LYS A 78 -19.88 22.07 -1.63
C LYS A 78 -18.39 21.94 -1.32
N TRP A 79 -17.77 20.80 -1.65
CA TRP A 79 -16.49 20.37 -1.11
C TRP A 79 -15.35 21.37 -1.34
N GLU A 80 -15.23 21.90 -2.55
CA GLU A 80 -14.17 22.88 -2.86
C GLU A 80 -14.35 24.20 -2.12
N ARG A 81 -15.61 24.68 -2.00
CA ARG A 81 -15.92 25.86 -1.20
C ARG A 81 -15.59 25.63 0.28
N ILE A 82 -15.94 24.46 0.82
CA ILE A 82 -15.58 24.06 2.19
C ILE A 82 -14.07 24.09 2.38
N CYS A 83 -13.30 23.48 1.46
CA CYS A 83 -11.84 23.48 1.53
C CYS A 83 -11.25 24.91 1.52
N ASN A 84 -11.75 25.79 0.64
CA ASN A 84 -11.31 27.18 0.58
C ASN A 84 -11.61 27.92 1.88
N ASN A 85 -12.83 27.78 2.42
CA ASN A 85 -13.20 28.38 3.70
C ASN A 85 -12.31 27.87 4.85
N ILE A 86 -11.92 26.58 4.83
CA ILE A 86 -11.00 26.02 5.82
C ILE A 86 -9.62 26.67 5.73
N LEU A 87 -9.07 26.82 4.51
CA LEU A 87 -7.77 27.46 4.29
C LEU A 87 -7.76 28.92 4.72
N GLU A 88 -8.85 29.65 4.50
CA GLU A 88 -8.96 31.07 4.86
C GLU A 88 -8.87 31.32 6.38
N VAL A 89 -9.35 30.39 7.21
CA VAL A 89 -9.45 30.57 8.67
C VAL A 89 -8.46 29.73 9.47
N SER A 90 -7.55 29.00 8.81
CA SER A 90 -6.65 28.05 9.46
C SER A 90 -5.19 28.34 9.18
N ASP A 91 -4.34 28.08 10.18
CA ASP A 91 -2.90 27.99 9.97
C ASP A 91 -2.57 26.58 9.42
N TYR A 92 -2.43 26.49 8.10
CA TYR A 92 -2.16 25.24 7.39
C TYR A 92 -0.68 25.03 7.07
N ARG A 93 0.24 25.77 7.72
CA ARG A 93 1.69 25.66 7.49
C ARG A 93 2.27 24.28 7.76
N GLU A 94 1.62 23.49 8.60
CA GLU A 94 2.00 22.10 8.92
C GLU A 94 1.14 21.06 8.20
N TRP A 95 0.21 21.47 7.35
CA TRP A 95 -0.69 20.54 6.66
C TRP A 95 -0.06 20.05 5.35
N THR A 96 -0.51 18.90 4.87
CA THR A 96 -0.08 18.30 3.60
C THR A 96 -1.26 18.08 2.65
N GLY A 97 -2.49 18.06 3.16
CA GLY A 97 -3.68 18.00 2.34
C GLY A 97 -4.96 17.94 3.18
N ILE A 98 -6.09 18.09 2.49
CA ILE A 98 -7.43 17.91 3.05
C ILE A 98 -8.20 16.99 2.11
N SER A 99 -8.68 15.88 2.64
CA SER A 99 -9.44 14.88 1.89
C SER A 99 -10.75 14.53 2.58
N LEU A 100 -11.64 13.88 1.83
CA LEU A 100 -12.97 13.51 2.30
C LEU A 100 -13.26 12.06 1.93
N TRP A 101 -13.44 11.23 2.97
CA TRP A 101 -13.57 9.79 2.83
C TRP A 101 -14.63 9.26 3.77
N ARG A 102 -15.24 8.12 3.44
CA ARG A 102 -15.73 7.24 4.49
C ARG A 102 -14.53 6.54 5.11
N TYR A 103 -14.36 6.75 6.41
CA TYR A 103 -13.17 6.30 7.12
C TYR A 103 -13.57 5.59 8.40
N GLY A 104 -13.08 4.36 8.57
CA GLY A 104 -13.36 3.55 9.73
C GLY A 104 -12.91 2.11 9.50
N VAL A 105 -13.42 1.20 10.31
CA VAL A 105 -12.97 -0.20 10.38
C VAL A 105 -14.14 -1.17 10.21
N GLU A 106 -15.31 -0.67 9.85
CA GLU A 106 -16.50 -1.50 9.64
C GLU A 106 -16.33 -2.35 8.39
N ASP A 107 -16.91 -3.56 8.42
CA ASP A 107 -16.86 -4.48 7.28
C ASP A 107 -17.74 -4.02 6.12
N SER A 108 -18.79 -3.27 6.43
CA SER A 108 -19.59 -2.57 5.44
C SER A 108 -19.14 -1.11 5.31
N PRO A 109 -18.70 -0.66 4.12
CA PRO A 109 -18.34 0.72 3.86
C PRO A 109 -19.42 1.73 4.24
N THR A 110 -20.70 1.34 4.16
CA THR A 110 -21.84 2.23 4.43
C THR A 110 -22.00 2.60 5.90
N LEU A 111 -21.41 1.82 6.81
CA LEU A 111 -21.44 2.05 8.25
C LEU A 111 -20.35 3.02 8.71
N ASP A 112 -19.25 3.13 7.95
CA ASP A 112 -18.19 4.09 8.24
C ASP A 112 -18.67 5.52 7.97
N ARG A 113 -18.38 6.44 8.89
CA ARG A 113 -18.78 7.85 8.78
C ARG A 113 -17.94 8.57 7.75
N LEU A 114 -18.54 9.59 7.13
CA LEU A 114 -17.77 10.56 6.37
C LEU A 114 -16.86 11.33 7.31
N THR A 115 -15.61 11.47 6.91
CA THR A 115 -14.55 12.09 7.70
C THR A 115 -13.75 13.01 6.78
N VAL A 116 -13.62 14.27 7.19
CA VAL A 116 -12.60 15.18 6.67
C VAL A 116 -11.27 14.79 7.30
N ILE A 117 -10.33 14.32 6.48
CA ILE A 117 -9.01 13.92 6.92
C ILE A 117 -8.03 15.01 6.52
N VAL A 118 -7.37 15.59 7.51
CA VAL A 118 -6.30 16.57 7.32
C VAL A 118 -4.97 15.89 7.50
N GLY A 119 -4.23 15.75 6.42
CA GLY A 119 -2.85 15.28 6.46
C GLY A 119 -1.95 16.38 7.05
N VAL A 120 -1.03 16.01 7.95
CA VAL A 120 -0.05 16.93 8.55
C VAL A 120 1.38 16.41 8.44
N LEU A 121 2.37 17.28 8.58
CA LEU A 121 3.77 16.88 8.58
C LEU A 121 4.05 15.81 9.64
N GLU A 122 4.87 14.82 9.30
CA GLU A 122 5.31 13.79 10.23
C GLU A 122 6.02 14.39 11.47
N SER A 123 6.79 15.47 11.24
CA SER A 123 7.47 16.23 12.28
C SER A 123 6.56 17.10 13.14
N SER A 124 5.27 17.25 12.80
CA SER A 124 4.34 18.06 13.58
C SER A 124 4.17 17.48 14.99
N VAL A 125 4.14 18.39 15.97
CA VAL A 125 3.87 18.10 17.39
C VAL A 125 2.56 18.74 17.86
N ASN A 126 1.84 19.40 16.96
CA ASN A 126 0.60 20.11 17.28
C ASN A 126 -0.56 19.12 17.48
N LEU A 127 -1.46 19.42 18.42
CA LEU A 127 -2.65 18.62 18.70
C LEU A 127 -3.84 18.95 17.79
N PHE A 128 -3.78 20.08 17.06
CA PHE A 128 -4.78 20.53 16.09
C PHE A 128 -6.23 20.63 16.60
N THR A 129 -6.45 20.66 17.93
CA THR A 129 -7.79 20.66 18.53
C THR A 129 -8.62 21.87 18.10
N ASP A 130 -8.01 23.06 18.08
CA ASP A 130 -8.70 24.28 17.67
C ASP A 130 -8.99 24.30 16.17
N ALA A 131 -8.08 23.77 15.35
CA ALA A 131 -8.29 23.63 13.92
C ALA A 131 -9.45 22.66 13.64
N ALA A 132 -9.48 21.51 14.30
CA ALA A 132 -10.60 20.56 14.20
C ALA A 132 -11.93 21.20 14.62
N ARG A 133 -11.94 22.03 15.69
CA ARG A 133 -13.15 22.77 16.09
C ARG A 133 -13.61 23.76 15.01
N ARG A 134 -12.68 24.50 14.39
CA ARG A 134 -12.99 25.43 13.29
C ARG A 134 -13.55 24.70 12.07
N ILE A 135 -12.93 23.59 11.64
CA ILE A 135 -13.41 22.78 10.51
C ILE A 135 -14.84 22.28 10.77
N ARG A 136 -15.12 21.75 11.98
CA ARG A 136 -16.49 21.36 12.36
C ARG A 136 -17.47 22.52 12.31
N GLY A 137 -17.05 23.73 12.69
CA GLY A 137 -17.85 24.94 12.55
C GLY A 137 -18.21 25.24 11.09
N ILE A 138 -17.24 25.13 10.17
CA ILE A 138 -17.48 25.30 8.72
C ILE A 138 -18.43 24.25 8.18
N LEU A 139 -18.21 22.98 8.52
CA LEU A 139 -19.11 21.89 8.13
C LEU A 139 -20.54 22.12 8.63
N ALA A 140 -20.70 22.60 9.87
CA ALA A 140 -22.00 22.92 10.44
C ALA A 140 -22.71 24.08 9.72
N MET A 141 -21.98 25.13 9.32
CA MET A 141 -22.53 26.24 8.53
C MET A 141 -23.01 25.79 7.15
N GLU A 142 -22.37 24.77 6.58
CA GLU A 142 -22.71 24.17 5.29
C GLU A 142 -23.76 23.05 5.40
N ASN A 143 -24.33 22.85 6.60
CA ASN A 143 -25.31 21.82 6.94
C ASN A 143 -24.79 20.37 6.77
N GLU A 144 -23.52 20.14 7.10
CA GLU A 144 -22.82 18.85 7.03
C GLU A 144 -22.33 18.41 8.43
N LYS A 145 -23.21 18.47 9.44
CA LYS A 145 -22.84 18.31 10.88
C LYS A 145 -22.40 16.91 11.28
N ASP A 146 -22.78 15.89 10.50
CA ASP A 146 -22.52 14.48 10.80
C ASP A 146 -21.18 13.98 10.26
N ILE A 147 -20.37 14.89 9.70
CA ILE A 147 -19.05 14.58 9.14
C ILE A 147 -17.97 14.78 10.21
N ASP A 148 -17.22 13.72 10.45
CA ASP A 148 -16.12 13.72 11.41
C ASP A 148 -14.90 14.47 10.88
N VAL A 149 -13.98 14.84 11.77
CA VAL A 149 -12.73 15.54 11.43
C VAL A 149 -11.58 14.83 12.10
N LEU A 150 -10.60 14.42 11.31
CA LEU A 150 -9.43 13.67 11.75
C LEU A 150 -8.16 14.33 11.23
N PHE A 151 -7.18 14.54 12.12
CA PHE A 151 -5.83 14.95 11.74
C PHE A 151 -4.94 13.72 11.79
N MET A 152 -4.25 13.43 10.68
CA MET A 152 -3.32 12.32 10.58
C MET A 152 -1.98 12.84 10.13
N LYS A 153 -0.90 12.38 10.78
CA LYS A 153 0.43 12.55 10.23
C LYS A 153 0.44 11.87 8.87
N ASN A 154 0.87 12.62 7.87
CA ASN A 154 1.07 12.14 6.52
C ASN A 154 2.31 11.24 6.54
N GLU A 155 2.13 10.04 7.08
CA GLU A 155 2.86 8.87 6.60
C GLU A 155 2.51 8.83 5.11
N ARG A 156 3.32 9.45 4.24
CA ARG A 156 3.01 9.68 2.83
C ARG A 156 2.58 8.39 2.15
N PHE A 157 1.30 8.02 2.23
CA PHE A 157 0.69 6.82 1.64
C PHE A 157 1.64 5.63 1.47
N CYS A 158 2.49 5.35 2.47
CA CYS A 158 3.35 4.19 2.49
C CYS A 158 2.49 3.01 2.93
N PHE A 159 1.54 2.64 2.08
CA PHE A 159 0.98 1.29 2.09
C PHE A 159 2.06 0.24 1.79
N ALA A 160 3.25 0.69 1.35
CA ALA A 160 4.40 -0.13 0.99
C ALA A 160 5.54 -0.16 2.03
N ASP A 161 5.53 0.64 3.11
CA ASP A 161 6.61 0.55 4.11
C ASP A 161 6.31 -0.48 5.17
N GLU A 162 7.09 -1.56 5.11
CA GLU A 162 7.60 -2.37 6.23
C GLU A 162 6.85 -2.15 7.54
N VAL A 163 5.66 -2.71 7.60
CA VAL A 163 5.25 -3.25 8.88
C VAL A 163 6.11 -4.51 8.98
N GLU A 164 6.93 -4.65 10.02
CA GLU A 164 7.18 -5.98 10.61
C GLU A 164 5.79 -6.52 10.98
N LEU A 165 5.02 -6.90 9.95
CA LEU A 165 3.97 -7.86 10.10
C LEU A 165 4.79 -9.03 10.59
N THR A 166 4.47 -9.53 11.78
CA THR A 166 4.93 -10.86 12.15
C THR A 166 4.76 -11.73 10.90
N HIS A 167 5.76 -12.53 10.56
CA HIS A 167 5.84 -13.32 9.31
C HIS A 167 4.47 -13.88 8.88
N GLU A 168 3.64 -14.30 9.85
CA GLU A 168 2.25 -14.75 9.69
C GLU A 168 1.23 -13.75 9.09
N VAL A 169 1.32 -12.45 9.37
CA VAL A 169 0.39 -11.44 8.83
C VAL A 169 0.83 -10.97 7.46
N GLU A 170 2.14 -10.93 7.19
CA GLU A 170 2.67 -10.61 5.86
C GLU A 170 2.23 -11.69 4.86
N LEU A 171 2.33 -12.96 5.25
CA LEU A 171 1.83 -14.11 4.49
C LEU A 171 0.32 -14.08 4.20
N LYS A 172 -0.50 -13.47 5.05
CA LYS A 172 -1.97 -13.41 4.88
C LYS A 172 -2.43 -12.35 3.89
N PHE A 173 -1.68 -11.26 3.74
CA PHE A 173 -2.04 -10.15 2.83
C PHE A 173 -1.17 -10.10 1.57
N TYR A 174 -0.04 -10.82 1.57
CA TYR A 174 0.79 -10.99 0.38
C TYR A 174 0.07 -11.89 -0.62
N ARG A 175 -0.47 -11.30 -1.69
CA ARG A 175 -0.86 -12.07 -2.87
C ARG A 175 0.42 -12.47 -3.60
N PRO A 176 0.74 -13.77 -3.71
CA PRO A 176 1.86 -14.22 -4.52
C PRO A 176 1.70 -13.68 -5.93
N LEU A 177 2.83 -13.29 -6.51
CA LEU A 177 2.89 -12.89 -7.89
C LEU A 177 2.43 -14.06 -8.77
N GLU A 178 1.48 -13.80 -9.67
CA GLU A 178 1.00 -14.85 -10.57
C GLU A 178 2.06 -15.13 -11.63
N GLN A 179 2.26 -16.41 -11.96
CA GLN A 179 3.29 -16.83 -12.92
C GLN A 179 3.15 -16.11 -14.27
N GLU A 180 1.90 -15.90 -14.72
CA GLU A 180 1.57 -15.21 -15.96
C GLU A 180 2.18 -13.80 -16.00
N MET A 181 2.14 -13.07 -14.88
CA MET A 181 2.69 -11.71 -14.76
C MET A 181 4.20 -11.63 -14.96
N CYS A 182 4.93 -12.74 -14.79
CA CYS A 182 6.39 -12.79 -14.97
C CYS A 182 6.82 -13.25 -16.36
N THR A 183 5.92 -13.91 -17.08
CA THR A 183 6.21 -14.45 -18.41
C THR A 183 5.94 -13.44 -19.53
N HIS A 184 5.19 -12.38 -19.23
CA HIS A 184 4.93 -11.32 -20.19
C HIS A 184 6.11 -10.35 -20.25
N ARG A 185 6.56 -10.06 -21.49
CA ARG A 185 7.53 -9.00 -21.79
C ARG A 185 6.85 -7.67 -22.07
N PHE A 186 5.74 -7.38 -21.40
CA PHE A 186 4.90 -6.21 -21.70
C PHE A 186 4.66 -5.40 -20.43
N LEU A 187 4.31 -4.13 -20.62
CA LEU A 187 3.85 -3.27 -19.53
C LEU A 187 2.52 -3.83 -19.00
N LEU A 188 2.49 -4.21 -17.71
CA LEU A 188 1.31 -4.78 -17.07
C LEU A 188 0.77 -3.84 -15.98
N PRO A 189 -0.29 -3.07 -16.25
CA PRO A 189 -0.98 -2.32 -15.21
C PRO A 189 -1.39 -3.19 -14.02
N GLY A 190 -1.22 -2.68 -12.82
CA GLY A 190 -1.52 -3.38 -11.57
C GLY A 190 -0.42 -4.30 -11.05
N VAL A 191 0.58 -4.64 -11.87
CA VAL A 191 1.74 -5.40 -11.43
C VAL A 191 2.72 -4.47 -10.73
N SER A 192 3.44 -5.03 -9.77
CA SER A 192 4.40 -4.27 -9.00
C SER A 192 5.55 -3.73 -9.83
N MET A 193 6.11 -2.62 -9.37
CA MET A 193 7.33 -2.06 -9.93
C MET A 193 8.29 -1.66 -8.82
N GLY A 194 9.58 -1.60 -9.16
CA GLY A 194 10.61 -1.11 -8.25
C GLY A 194 11.77 -0.51 -9.02
N ILE A 195 12.55 0.35 -8.39
CA ILE A 195 13.81 0.82 -8.96
C ILE A 195 14.76 -0.39 -9.04
N HIS A 196 15.43 -0.57 -10.18
CA HIS A 196 16.31 -1.71 -10.41
C HIS A 196 17.43 -1.76 -9.37
N ASN A 197 17.64 -2.93 -8.77
CA ASN A 197 18.57 -3.16 -7.66
C ASN A 197 18.28 -2.32 -6.40
N SER A 198 17.07 -1.78 -6.26
CA SER A 198 16.62 -1.16 -5.02
C SER A 198 15.84 -2.16 -4.18
N THR A 199 16.07 -2.12 -2.88
CA THR A 199 15.23 -2.80 -1.89
C THR A 199 14.10 -1.89 -1.40
N ALA A 200 14.05 -0.63 -1.85
CA ALA A 200 12.97 0.28 -1.51
C ALA A 200 11.64 -0.29 -2.04
N GLY A 201 10.57 -0.04 -1.29
CA GLY A 201 9.26 -0.68 -1.47
C GLY A 201 8.73 -0.69 -2.90
N THR A 202 7.82 -1.62 -3.15
CA THR A 202 7.29 -1.86 -4.48
C THR A 202 6.10 -0.97 -4.75
N SER A 203 6.12 -0.27 -5.88
CA SER A 203 5.03 0.51 -6.39
C SER A 203 4.13 -0.30 -7.33
N THR A 204 3.14 0.33 -7.93
CA THR A 204 2.25 -0.30 -8.92
C THR A 204 2.34 0.44 -10.24
N MET A 205 2.41 -0.33 -11.32
CA MET A 205 2.27 0.19 -12.67
C MET A 205 0.84 0.67 -12.90
N GLY A 206 0.66 1.97 -13.18
CA GLY A 206 -0.68 2.57 -13.28
C GLY A 206 -1.38 2.26 -14.60
N GLY A 207 -0.66 2.40 -15.72
CA GLY A 207 -1.28 2.31 -17.04
C GLY A 207 -0.26 2.45 -18.18
N ILE A 208 -0.72 2.34 -19.41
CA ILE A 208 0.09 2.62 -20.61
C ILE A 208 -0.48 3.87 -21.28
N VAL A 209 0.38 4.81 -21.66
CA VAL A 209 0.00 6.00 -22.42
C VAL A 209 0.77 6.05 -23.73
N ARG A 210 0.13 6.56 -24.78
CA ARG A 210 0.77 6.82 -26.08
C ARG A 210 1.02 8.30 -26.26
N LEU A 211 2.28 8.66 -26.49
CA LEU A 211 2.68 10.03 -26.74
C LEU A 211 3.25 10.16 -28.14
N ARG A 212 2.94 11.29 -28.79
CA ARG A 212 3.45 11.60 -30.13
C ARG A 212 4.68 12.48 -30.04
N ARG A 213 5.80 12.04 -30.63
CA ARG A 213 7.02 12.84 -30.81
C ARG A 213 7.30 12.98 -32.30
N GLY A 214 6.99 14.16 -32.85
CA GLY A 214 7.02 14.40 -34.30
C GLY A 214 5.91 13.63 -35.04
N SER A 215 6.28 12.79 -36.00
CA SER A 215 5.34 11.91 -36.72
C SER A 215 5.08 10.57 -36.02
N ASN A 216 5.90 10.21 -35.03
CA ASN A 216 5.93 8.86 -34.48
C ASN A 216 5.21 8.80 -33.12
N TRP A 217 4.52 7.69 -32.88
CA TRP A 217 3.88 7.36 -31.60
C TRP A 217 4.77 6.43 -30.80
N PHE A 218 4.85 6.66 -29.49
CA PHE A 218 5.63 5.87 -28.55
C PHE A 218 4.76 5.48 -27.36
N ASP A 219 4.87 4.22 -26.93
CA ASP A 219 4.24 3.72 -25.72
C ASP A 219 5.13 4.03 -24.51
N TYR A 220 4.53 4.57 -23.46
CA TYR A 220 5.17 4.78 -22.18
C TYR A 220 4.37 4.08 -21.09
N GLY A 221 5.09 3.53 -20.12
CA GLY A 221 4.46 3.17 -18.87
C GLY A 221 4.16 4.39 -18.01
N LEU A 222 3.00 4.43 -17.36
CA LEU A 222 2.60 5.50 -16.46
C LEU A 222 2.54 4.98 -15.03
N THR A 223 3.19 5.68 -14.11
CA THR A 223 3.11 5.43 -12.66
C THR A 223 3.11 6.75 -11.91
N CYS A 224 3.01 6.70 -10.57
CA CYS A 224 3.15 7.89 -9.75
C CYS A 224 4.63 8.24 -9.55
N PHE A 225 5.01 9.52 -9.56
CA PHE A 225 6.40 9.95 -9.35
C PHE A 225 7.02 9.43 -8.04
N PRO A 226 6.32 9.45 -6.88
CA PRO A 226 6.87 8.91 -5.64
C PRO A 226 7.28 7.43 -5.71
N CYS A 227 6.70 6.68 -6.65
CA CYS A 227 7.03 5.28 -6.89
C CYS A 227 8.43 5.06 -7.46
N VAL A 228 9.02 6.12 -7.98
CA VAL A 228 10.28 6.10 -8.72
C VAL A 228 11.20 7.24 -8.30
N ASP A 229 10.90 7.88 -7.16
CA ASP A 229 11.73 8.90 -6.52
C ASP A 229 12.76 8.18 -5.63
N PRO A 230 14.04 8.13 -6.04
CA PRO A 230 15.06 7.42 -5.27
C PRO A 230 15.30 8.15 -3.94
N PRO A 231 15.69 7.43 -2.87
CA PRO A 231 15.99 8.05 -1.59
C PRO A 231 17.03 9.18 -1.70
N PRO A 232 16.93 10.22 -0.86
CA PRO A 232 17.95 11.26 -0.79
C PRO A 232 19.33 10.64 -0.56
N ASN A 233 20.31 11.02 -1.39
CA ASN A 233 21.69 10.49 -1.40
C ASN A 233 21.88 9.09 -2.02
N ASP A 234 20.86 8.51 -2.65
CA ASP A 234 21.05 7.29 -3.44
C ASP A 234 22.02 7.56 -4.61
N PRO A 235 23.12 6.80 -4.77
CA PRO A 235 24.03 6.93 -5.91
C PRO A 235 23.33 6.83 -7.27
N MET A 236 22.20 6.13 -7.34
CA MET A 236 21.34 5.97 -8.52
C MET A 236 20.53 7.21 -8.84
N ALA A 237 20.29 8.13 -7.89
CA ALA A 237 19.53 9.35 -8.12
C ALA A 237 20.15 10.29 -9.16
N LYS A 238 21.47 10.14 -9.41
CA LYS A 238 22.20 10.89 -10.44
C LYS A 238 22.28 10.16 -11.79
N ARG A 239 21.73 8.95 -11.88
CA ARG A 239 21.76 8.11 -13.09
C ARG A 239 20.38 8.05 -13.71
N THR A 240 20.32 7.62 -14.97
CA THR A 240 19.06 7.19 -15.56
C THR A 240 18.52 6.03 -14.74
N LEU A 241 17.40 6.26 -14.06
CA LEU A 241 16.78 5.28 -13.19
C LEU A 241 16.13 4.19 -14.03
N GLN A 242 16.61 2.97 -13.83
CA GLN A 242 16.00 1.78 -14.40
C GLN A 242 14.94 1.26 -13.44
N VAL A 243 13.88 0.71 -14.00
CA VAL A 243 12.77 0.13 -13.24
C VAL A 243 12.51 -1.29 -13.69
N ASP A 244 12.08 -2.10 -12.74
CA ASP A 244 11.73 -3.49 -12.90
C ASP A 244 10.23 -3.69 -12.77
N GLN A 245 9.68 -4.61 -13.56
CA GLN A 245 8.32 -5.12 -13.46
C GLN A 245 8.31 -6.60 -13.85
N PRO A 246 7.90 -7.51 -12.94
CA PRO A 246 7.68 -7.29 -11.50
C PRO A 246 8.94 -6.77 -10.80
N SER A 247 8.79 -6.12 -9.65
CA SER A 247 9.95 -5.62 -8.90
C SER A 247 10.89 -6.77 -8.46
N THR A 248 12.20 -6.51 -8.35
CA THR A 248 13.16 -7.49 -7.81
C THR A 248 12.77 -7.96 -6.41
N PHE A 249 12.35 -7.03 -5.54
CA PHE A 249 11.90 -7.33 -4.19
C PHE A 249 10.78 -8.39 -4.20
N ASP A 250 9.85 -8.31 -5.16
CA ASP A 250 8.73 -9.25 -5.22
C ASP A 250 9.06 -10.59 -5.78
N LEU A 251 9.95 -10.62 -6.76
CA LEU A 251 10.50 -11.88 -7.24
C LEU A 251 11.20 -12.60 -6.09
N GLN A 252 12.06 -11.90 -5.35
CA GLN A 252 12.78 -12.45 -4.20
C GLN A 252 11.83 -12.91 -3.08
N ASN A 253 10.85 -12.08 -2.70
CA ASN A 253 9.92 -12.45 -1.64
C ASN A 253 8.99 -13.60 -2.06
N THR A 254 8.60 -13.67 -3.34
CA THR A 254 7.83 -14.81 -3.87
C THR A 254 8.66 -16.09 -3.87
N ILE A 255 9.94 -16.03 -4.24
CA ILE A 255 10.87 -17.18 -4.16
C ILE A 255 11.03 -17.63 -2.70
N ALA A 256 11.26 -16.69 -1.77
CA ALA A 256 11.37 -16.99 -0.35
C ALA A 256 10.10 -17.63 0.21
N ASN A 257 8.92 -17.11 -0.14
CA ASN A 257 7.64 -17.69 0.25
C ASN A 257 7.45 -19.13 -0.28
N LEU A 258 7.85 -19.39 -1.51
CA LEU A 258 7.78 -20.73 -2.09
C LEU A 258 8.75 -21.69 -1.40
N ASN A 259 9.95 -21.23 -1.03
CA ASN A 259 10.89 -22.02 -0.22
C ASN A 259 10.31 -22.36 1.14
N GLU A 260 9.75 -21.39 1.87
CA GLU A 260 9.11 -21.62 3.17
C GLU A 260 7.96 -22.62 3.06
N LYS A 261 7.13 -22.53 2.00
CA LYS A 261 6.08 -23.53 1.74
C LYS A 261 6.66 -24.92 1.53
N ILE A 262 7.67 -25.06 0.68
CA ILE A 262 8.34 -26.34 0.42
C ILE A 262 8.89 -26.92 1.73
N GLU A 263 9.60 -26.12 2.54
CA GLU A 263 10.15 -26.52 3.84
C GLU A 263 9.06 -26.95 4.81
N ARG A 264 7.97 -26.17 4.92
CA ARG A 264 6.84 -26.47 5.80
C ARG A 264 6.15 -27.79 5.44
N PHE A 265 6.03 -28.10 4.15
CA PHE A 265 5.48 -29.38 3.71
C PHE A 265 6.47 -30.53 3.88
N THR A 266 7.77 -30.25 3.90
CA THR A 266 8.85 -31.23 4.13
C THR A 266 9.11 -31.41 5.62
N ASP A 267 8.08 -31.82 6.37
CA ASP A 267 8.18 -32.07 7.81
C ASP A 267 8.73 -33.47 8.14
N ALA A 268 9.08 -33.69 9.40
CA ALA A 268 9.59 -34.98 9.87
C ALA A 268 8.59 -36.14 9.68
N ASN A 269 7.29 -35.85 9.62
CA ASN A 269 6.27 -36.87 9.40
C ASN A 269 6.17 -37.26 7.92
N LEU A 270 6.32 -36.32 6.99
CA LEU A 270 6.41 -36.62 5.56
C LEU A 270 7.61 -37.53 5.28
N LEU A 271 8.80 -37.18 5.79
CA LEU A 271 10.03 -37.97 5.64
C LEU A 271 9.88 -39.38 6.25
N ARG A 272 9.18 -39.50 7.38
CA ARG A 272 8.84 -40.80 7.99
C ARG A 272 7.96 -41.64 7.06
N ILE A 273 6.91 -41.05 6.49
CA ILE A 273 5.99 -41.75 5.60
C ILE A 273 6.71 -42.15 4.30
N GLU A 274 7.53 -41.26 3.73
CA GLU A 274 8.37 -41.53 2.55
C GLU A 274 9.26 -42.76 2.78
N LYS A 275 10.03 -42.76 3.86
CA LYS A 275 10.89 -43.89 4.24
C LYS A 275 10.11 -45.18 4.41
N ASN A 276 8.92 -45.13 5.03
CA ASN A 276 8.08 -46.31 5.21
C ASN A 276 7.54 -46.84 3.87
N ILE A 277 7.16 -45.95 2.93
CA ILE A 277 6.73 -46.32 1.57
C ILE A 277 7.88 -46.96 0.80
N GLU A 278 9.10 -46.40 0.87
CA GLU A 278 10.28 -46.97 0.23
C GLU A 278 10.64 -48.35 0.81
N THR A 279 10.60 -48.48 2.14
CA THR A 279 10.90 -49.75 2.83
C THR A 279 9.86 -50.83 2.48
N LYS A 280 8.57 -50.45 2.40
CA LYS A 280 7.49 -51.32 1.91
C LYS A 280 7.73 -51.76 0.46
N LYS A 281 8.21 -50.87 -0.42
CA LYS A 281 8.57 -51.21 -1.82
C LYS A 281 9.75 -52.19 -1.92
N GLN A 282 10.64 -52.21 -0.93
CA GLN A 282 11.76 -53.15 -0.84
C GLN A 282 11.36 -54.52 -0.24
N GLY A 283 10.08 -54.73 0.09
CA GLY A 283 9.58 -56.01 0.59
C GLY A 283 9.70 -56.20 2.10
N ALA A 284 10.10 -55.17 2.85
CA ALA A 284 10.11 -55.23 4.31
C ALA A 284 8.73 -54.98 4.92
N GLU A 285 8.44 -55.62 6.06
CA GLU A 285 7.18 -55.47 6.79
C GLU A 285 7.12 -54.11 7.51
N VAL A 286 6.66 -53.08 6.78
CA VAL A 286 6.34 -51.77 7.34
C VAL A 286 4.89 -51.42 7.05
N PHE A 287 4.16 -51.00 8.09
CA PHE A 287 2.76 -50.61 7.97
C PHE A 287 2.65 -49.15 7.51
N VAL A 288 2.02 -48.95 6.34
CA VAL A 288 1.60 -47.65 5.82
C VAL A 288 0.12 -47.75 5.49
N THR A 289 -0.70 -46.90 6.12
CA THR A 289 -2.14 -46.89 5.84
C THR A 289 -2.42 -46.33 4.44
N PRO A 290 -3.50 -46.72 3.77
CA PRO A 290 -3.92 -46.12 2.50
C PRO A 290 -4.08 -44.59 2.58
N SER A 291 -4.51 -44.08 3.74
CA SER A 291 -4.66 -42.64 3.98
C SER A 291 -3.32 -41.91 4.08
N GLU A 292 -2.31 -42.48 4.76
CA GLU A 292 -0.95 -41.92 4.79
C GLU A 292 -0.32 -41.91 3.40
N GLU A 293 -0.48 -43.00 2.64
CA GLU A 293 0.04 -43.11 1.27
C GLU A 293 -0.62 -42.08 0.33
N GLN A 294 -1.95 -41.94 0.38
CA GLN A 294 -2.67 -40.91 -0.39
C GLN A 294 -2.22 -39.50 0.01
N ARG A 295 -2.13 -39.21 1.31
CA ARG A 295 -1.68 -37.91 1.82
C ARG A 295 -0.24 -37.60 1.38
N TYR A 296 0.64 -38.58 1.38
CA TYR A 296 2.01 -38.45 0.89
C TYR A 296 2.03 -38.00 -0.57
N TYR A 297 1.35 -38.71 -1.47
CA TYR A 297 1.34 -38.35 -2.88
C TYR A 297 0.73 -36.95 -3.13
N MET A 298 -0.32 -36.58 -2.41
CA MET A 298 -0.88 -35.22 -2.47
C MET A 298 0.14 -34.15 -2.05
N ILE A 299 0.88 -34.38 -0.96
CA ILE A 299 1.90 -33.42 -0.49
C ILE A 299 3.06 -33.33 -1.49
N ILE A 300 3.52 -34.45 -2.04
CA ILE A 300 4.57 -34.46 -3.06
C ILE A 300 4.14 -33.69 -4.30
N GLU A 301 2.90 -33.86 -4.77
CA GLU A 301 2.36 -33.08 -5.89
C GLU A 301 2.34 -31.58 -5.59
N CYS A 302 1.96 -31.18 -4.37
CA CYS A 302 2.06 -29.78 -3.94
C CYS A 302 3.50 -29.26 -3.94
N ILE A 303 4.45 -30.02 -3.39
CA ILE A 303 5.88 -29.64 -3.35
C ILE A 303 6.43 -29.46 -4.78
N GLU A 304 6.16 -30.39 -5.69
CA GLU A 304 6.62 -30.31 -7.08
C GLU A 304 5.97 -29.12 -7.81
N SER A 305 4.70 -28.82 -7.54
CA SER A 305 4.05 -27.60 -8.04
C SER A 305 4.74 -26.32 -7.56
N PHE A 306 5.10 -26.24 -6.26
CA PHE A 306 5.83 -25.09 -5.73
C PHE A 306 7.25 -24.97 -6.30
N LYS A 307 7.98 -26.09 -6.45
CA LYS A 307 9.30 -26.10 -7.09
C LYS A 307 9.22 -25.60 -8.53
N LYS A 308 8.24 -26.07 -9.30
CA LYS A 308 8.01 -25.63 -10.68
C LYS A 308 7.74 -24.12 -10.75
N GLN A 309 6.89 -23.60 -9.86
CA GLN A 309 6.63 -22.16 -9.78
C GLN A 309 7.90 -21.38 -9.40
N ARG A 310 8.64 -21.83 -8.39
CA ARG A 310 9.88 -21.18 -7.93
C ARG A 310 10.90 -21.04 -9.06
N LEU A 311 11.11 -22.12 -9.82
CA LEU A 311 12.02 -22.13 -10.97
C LEU A 311 11.67 -21.08 -12.02
N VAL A 312 10.39 -20.75 -12.20
CA VAL A 312 9.96 -19.70 -13.14
C VAL A 312 10.40 -18.32 -12.65
N PHE A 313 10.19 -18.01 -11.37
CA PHE A 313 10.62 -16.73 -10.79
C PHE A 313 12.14 -16.61 -10.73
N GLU A 314 12.84 -17.69 -10.38
CA GLU A 314 14.32 -17.74 -10.40
C GLU A 314 14.86 -17.48 -11.80
N LYS A 315 14.26 -18.12 -12.83
CA LYS A 315 14.63 -17.89 -14.22
C LYS A 315 14.44 -16.44 -14.64
N VAL A 316 13.30 -15.83 -14.30
CA VAL A 316 13.00 -14.41 -14.61
C VAL A 316 14.01 -13.47 -13.94
N LEU A 317 14.43 -13.79 -12.71
CA LEU A 317 15.44 -13.03 -11.98
C LEU A 317 16.83 -13.17 -12.62
N VAL A 318 17.26 -14.39 -12.91
CA VAL A 318 18.59 -14.70 -13.50
C VAL A 318 18.73 -14.17 -14.92
N GLU A 319 17.70 -14.32 -15.76
CA GLU A 319 17.70 -13.85 -17.15
C GLU A 319 17.54 -12.32 -17.24
N GLY A 320 17.14 -11.65 -16.14
CA GLY A 320 16.88 -10.22 -16.14
C GLY A 320 15.66 -9.81 -16.95
N SER A 321 14.73 -10.74 -17.23
CA SER A 321 13.56 -10.48 -18.07
C SER A 321 12.53 -9.55 -17.42
N HIS A 322 12.67 -9.30 -16.11
CA HIS A 322 11.88 -8.37 -15.31
C HIS A 322 12.31 -6.90 -15.47
N ARG A 323 13.41 -6.61 -16.17
CA ARG A 323 13.86 -5.23 -16.41
C ARG A 323 12.94 -4.52 -17.39
N LEU A 324 12.12 -3.60 -16.89
CA LEU A 324 11.06 -2.96 -17.68
C LEU A 324 11.59 -1.87 -18.61
N GLY A 325 12.40 -0.96 -18.08
CA GLY A 325 12.75 0.25 -18.81
C GLY A 325 13.46 1.26 -17.95
N HIS A 326 13.43 2.50 -18.40
CA HIS A 326 13.96 3.63 -17.66
C HIS A 326 12.94 4.75 -17.50
N ILE A 327 13.07 5.53 -16.43
CA ILE A 327 12.25 6.73 -16.27
C ILE A 327 12.72 7.76 -17.29
N SER A 328 11.85 8.08 -18.24
CA SER A 328 12.11 9.05 -19.30
C SER A 328 11.67 10.45 -18.85
N PHE A 329 10.54 10.52 -18.13
CA PHE A 329 10.02 11.77 -17.56
C PHE A 329 9.44 11.53 -16.18
N GLY A 330 9.53 12.52 -15.30
CA GLY A 330 8.90 12.49 -14.00
C GLY A 330 8.51 13.91 -13.63
N SER A 331 7.32 14.07 -13.05
CA SER A 331 6.87 15.39 -12.61
C SER A 331 7.80 15.97 -11.53
N GLY A 332 8.45 15.14 -10.71
CA GLY A 332 9.56 15.55 -9.86
C GLY A 332 9.22 16.52 -8.72
N ALA A 333 10.25 16.91 -7.95
CA ALA A 333 10.18 18.03 -7.01
C ALA A 333 9.92 19.40 -7.71
N ASN A 334 10.02 19.43 -9.03
CA ASN A 334 9.65 20.55 -9.90
C ASN A 334 8.20 20.44 -10.41
N GLY A 335 7.38 19.55 -9.83
CA GLY A 335 6.04 19.18 -10.30
C GLY A 335 5.02 20.30 -10.36
N VAL A 336 5.40 21.54 -10.05
CA VAL A 336 4.58 22.73 -10.19
C VAL A 336 4.62 23.22 -11.64
N ILE A 337 3.61 22.85 -12.42
CA ILE A 337 3.38 23.42 -13.74
C ILE A 337 2.65 24.74 -13.55
N THR A 338 3.20 25.83 -14.10
CA THR A 338 2.51 27.12 -14.16
C THR A 338 1.81 27.29 -15.50
N GLU A 339 0.51 27.07 -15.54
CA GLU A 339 -0.32 27.42 -16.70
C GLU A 339 -1.21 28.62 -16.34
N ALA A 340 -1.16 29.69 -17.15
CA ALA A 340 -2.00 30.88 -16.97
C ALA A 340 -2.00 31.45 -15.53
N GLY A 341 -0.83 31.45 -14.87
CA GLY A 341 -0.67 31.94 -13.49
C GLY A 341 -1.13 30.97 -12.38
N LYS A 342 -1.60 29.77 -12.73
CA LYS A 342 -1.96 28.73 -11.76
C LYS A 342 -0.84 27.69 -11.66
N SER A 343 -0.31 27.55 -10.46
CA SER A 343 0.60 26.47 -10.08
C SER A 343 -0.23 25.19 -9.85
N ARG A 344 -0.04 24.15 -10.66
CA ARG A 344 -0.62 22.82 -10.44
C ARG A 344 0.48 21.82 -10.16
N VAL A 345 0.25 20.92 -9.21
CA VAL A 345 1.19 19.82 -8.97
C VAL A 345 0.76 18.59 -9.76
N SER A 346 1.76 17.91 -10.31
CA SER A 346 1.62 16.60 -10.91
C SER A 346 2.50 15.60 -10.19
N ASP A 347 2.04 14.37 -10.09
CA ASP A 347 2.65 13.28 -9.34
C ASP A 347 2.83 12.04 -10.24
N TRP A 348 3.18 12.21 -11.51
CA TRP A 348 3.34 11.13 -12.48
C TRP A 348 4.79 10.93 -12.92
N ALA A 349 5.10 9.72 -13.35
CA ALA A 349 6.32 9.39 -14.07
C ALA A 349 6.01 8.52 -15.29
N LEU A 350 6.77 8.75 -16.36
CA LEU A 350 6.74 8.00 -17.60
C LEU A 350 7.96 7.11 -17.70
N ILE A 351 7.71 5.85 -17.97
CA ILE A 351 8.70 4.80 -18.15
C ILE A 351 8.80 4.51 -19.64
N GLU A 352 9.99 4.66 -20.19
CA GLU A 352 10.31 4.24 -21.55
C GLU A 352 10.83 2.80 -21.50
N PRO A 353 10.06 1.84 -22.05
CA PRO A 353 10.41 0.43 -21.97
C PRO A 353 11.66 0.09 -22.81
N PHE A 354 12.43 -0.91 -22.39
CA PHE A 354 13.59 -1.40 -23.17
C PHE A 354 13.14 -2.21 -24.38
N ASN A 355 12.73 -1.54 -25.48
CA ASN A 355 12.41 -2.13 -26.79
C ASN A 355 11.76 -3.52 -26.71
N TYR A 356 10.63 -3.61 -26.03
CA TYR A 356 9.76 -4.77 -26.19
C TYR A 356 9.14 -4.73 -27.57
N ALA A 357 8.93 -5.90 -28.18
CA ALA A 357 8.26 -5.98 -29.48
C ALA A 357 6.97 -5.14 -29.40
N HIS A 358 6.85 -4.14 -30.27
CA HIS A 358 5.70 -3.21 -30.35
C HIS A 358 4.37 -3.89 -30.66
N GLU A 359 4.34 -5.22 -30.72
CA GLU A 359 3.11 -5.97 -30.64
C GLU A 359 2.54 -5.77 -29.24
N SER A 360 1.78 -4.67 -29.09
CA SER A 360 0.81 -4.53 -28.02
C SER A 360 0.12 -5.88 -27.90
N PRO A 361 0.24 -6.58 -26.75
CA PRO A 361 -0.49 -7.82 -26.56
C PRO A 361 -1.94 -7.43 -26.81
N GLY A 362 -2.51 -7.92 -27.93
CA GLY A 362 -3.83 -7.50 -28.37
C GLY A 362 -4.73 -7.54 -27.16
N LEU A 363 -5.20 -6.35 -26.74
CA LEU A 363 -5.76 -6.04 -25.42
C LEU A 363 -6.10 -7.33 -24.69
N LEU A 364 -5.23 -7.78 -23.78
CA LEU A 364 -5.57 -8.94 -22.94
C LEU A 364 -7.02 -8.69 -22.46
N PRO A 365 -7.92 -9.70 -22.50
CA PRO A 365 -9.37 -9.53 -22.33
C PRO A 365 -9.79 -8.87 -21.00
N PHE A 366 -8.81 -8.56 -20.14
CA PHE A 366 -8.92 -7.90 -18.85
C PHE A 366 -8.77 -6.38 -18.90
N TYR A 367 -8.37 -5.77 -20.03
CA TYR A 367 -8.18 -4.32 -20.09
C TYR A 367 -9.47 -3.57 -20.44
N PRO A 368 -9.91 -2.63 -19.58
CA PRO A 368 -11.03 -1.77 -19.89
C PRO A 368 -10.71 -0.91 -21.12
N HIS A 369 -11.76 -0.60 -21.90
CA HIS A 369 -11.68 0.34 -23.00
C HIS A 369 -11.00 1.66 -22.56
N PRO A 370 -10.30 2.36 -23.48
CA PRO A 370 -9.73 3.66 -23.18
C PRO A 370 -10.79 4.55 -22.54
N LEU A 371 -10.45 5.11 -21.36
CA LEU A 371 -11.33 6.05 -20.69
C LEU A 371 -11.65 7.19 -21.66
N SER A 372 -12.90 7.65 -21.62
CA SER A 372 -13.28 8.88 -22.32
C SER A 372 -12.33 10.01 -21.92
N GLU A 373 -12.12 11.00 -22.80
CA GLU A 373 -11.25 12.15 -22.53
C GLU A 373 -11.64 12.92 -21.25
N LYS A 374 -12.85 12.72 -20.73
CA LYS A 374 -13.36 13.33 -19.50
C LYS A 374 -14.11 12.32 -18.66
N LEU A 375 -13.61 12.08 -17.45
CA LEU A 375 -14.33 11.33 -16.43
C LEU A 375 -15.62 12.06 -16.02
N ILE A 376 -16.74 11.37 -16.13
CA ILE A 376 -18.07 11.84 -15.73
C ILE A 376 -18.44 11.18 -14.40
N SER A 377 -19.25 11.87 -13.59
CA SER A 377 -19.74 11.30 -12.32
C SER A 377 -20.48 10.02 -12.65
N GLN A 378 -20.25 8.97 -11.86
CA GLN A 378 -20.76 7.62 -12.07
C GLN A 378 -20.04 6.79 -13.14
N ASP A 379 -18.92 7.27 -13.69
CA ASP A 379 -18.06 6.40 -14.48
C ASP A 379 -17.56 5.26 -13.59
N HIS A 380 -17.74 4.02 -14.06
CA HIS A 380 -17.23 2.85 -13.37
C HIS A 380 -15.73 2.73 -13.62
N LEU A 381 -14.95 2.89 -12.56
CA LEU A 381 -13.51 2.78 -12.58
C LEU A 381 -13.10 1.43 -12.01
N VAL A 382 -12.07 0.84 -12.64
CA VAL A 382 -11.43 -0.37 -12.17
C VAL A 382 -9.97 -0.05 -11.94
N LYS A 383 -9.46 -0.43 -10.78
CA LYS A 383 -8.06 -0.33 -10.42
C LYS A 383 -7.53 -1.72 -10.15
N PHE A 384 -6.32 -1.96 -10.63
CA PHE A 384 -5.56 -3.15 -10.30
C PHE A 384 -4.40 -2.67 -9.43
N GLY A 385 -4.28 -3.26 -8.25
CA GLY A 385 -3.16 -3.02 -7.36
C GLY A 385 -2.75 -4.34 -6.76
N ARG A 386 -1.46 -4.52 -6.51
CA ARG A 386 -0.95 -5.75 -5.94
C ARG A 386 -1.60 -6.08 -4.59
N SER A 387 -1.57 -5.12 -3.66
CA SER A 387 -2.08 -5.31 -2.29
C SER A 387 -3.61 -5.33 -2.23
N THR A 388 -4.26 -4.68 -3.20
CA THR A 388 -5.72 -4.52 -3.25
C THR A 388 -6.41 -5.53 -4.17
N GLY A 389 -5.65 -6.22 -5.03
CA GLY A 389 -6.19 -6.95 -6.17
C GLY A 389 -6.92 -6.02 -7.16
N LYS A 390 -7.93 -6.58 -7.83
CA LYS A 390 -8.88 -5.82 -8.63
C LYS A 390 -9.90 -5.15 -7.70
N THR A 391 -9.87 -3.83 -7.63
CA THR A 391 -10.91 -3.03 -7.00
C THR A 391 -11.70 -2.29 -8.08
N SER A 392 -12.96 -2.01 -7.80
CA SER A 392 -13.77 -1.17 -8.68
C SER A 392 -14.72 -0.30 -7.88
N GLY A 393 -15.13 0.81 -8.49
CA GLY A 393 -15.97 1.79 -7.86
C GLY A 393 -16.50 2.79 -8.88
N TYR A 394 -17.28 3.74 -8.40
CA TYR A 394 -17.83 4.81 -9.22
C TYR A 394 -17.09 6.10 -8.93
N TYR A 395 -16.69 6.79 -9.98
CA TYR A 395 -16.08 8.09 -9.87
C TYR A 395 -17.07 9.12 -9.31
N ASN A 396 -16.73 9.74 -8.18
CA ASN A 396 -17.62 10.65 -7.46
C ASN A 396 -17.27 12.14 -7.63
N LYS A 397 -16.27 12.47 -8.47
CA LYS A 397 -15.75 13.84 -8.73
C LYS A 397 -15.12 14.56 -7.54
N VAL A 398 -15.05 13.95 -6.35
CA VAL A 398 -14.44 14.60 -5.19
C VAL A 398 -12.95 14.80 -5.46
N ARG A 399 -12.48 16.02 -5.23
CA ARG A 399 -11.07 16.39 -5.37
C ARG A 399 -10.44 16.59 -4.01
N GLU A 400 -9.34 15.92 -3.72
CA GLU A 400 -8.54 16.22 -2.55
C GLU A 400 -7.78 17.52 -2.76
N LEU A 401 -7.69 18.33 -1.70
CA LEU A 401 -6.81 19.48 -1.68
C LEU A 401 -5.42 19.02 -1.24
N GLN A 402 -4.43 19.14 -2.11
CA GLN A 402 -3.02 18.94 -1.75
C GLN A 402 -2.39 20.27 -1.32
N ILE A 403 -1.59 20.23 -0.26
CA ILE A 403 -0.87 21.40 0.30
C ILE A 403 0.63 21.09 0.28
N LEU A 404 1.34 21.77 -0.61
CA LEU A 404 2.71 21.43 -0.96
C LEU A 404 3.66 22.56 -0.63
N ARG A 405 4.88 22.20 -0.24
CA ARG A 405 5.96 23.13 0.06
C ARG A 405 6.94 23.08 -1.09
N VAL A 406 7.04 24.17 -1.80
CA VAL A 406 7.88 24.31 -2.99
C VAL A 406 9.06 25.17 -2.59
N ASN A 407 10.27 24.65 -2.76
CA ASN A 407 11.49 25.39 -2.45
C ASN A 407 11.46 26.74 -3.18
N ASP A 408 11.60 27.80 -2.40
CA ASP A 408 11.59 29.18 -2.87
C ASP A 408 12.59 29.95 -2.01
N PRO A 409 13.84 30.11 -2.49
CA PRO A 409 14.89 30.78 -1.73
C PRO A 409 14.60 32.26 -1.51
N THR A 410 13.61 32.85 -2.20
CA THR A 410 13.19 34.24 -1.99
C THR A 410 12.32 34.41 -0.76
N GLN A 411 11.69 33.34 -0.27
CA GLN A 411 10.87 33.36 0.94
C GLN A 411 11.73 33.18 2.18
N ARG A 412 11.39 33.87 3.27
CA ARG A 412 12.09 33.75 4.57
C ARG A 412 12.14 32.31 5.10
N GLN A 413 11.13 31.50 4.79
CA GLN A 413 11.06 30.10 5.23
C GLN A 413 11.81 29.13 4.30
N GLY A 414 12.37 29.62 3.18
CA GLY A 414 13.02 28.81 2.15
C GLY A 414 12.05 28.04 1.24
N PHE A 415 10.75 28.21 1.45
CA PHE A 415 9.69 27.62 0.63
C PHE A 415 8.47 28.53 0.55
N ARG A 416 7.68 28.34 -0.51
CA ARG A 416 6.31 28.85 -0.64
C ARG A 416 5.32 27.71 -0.56
N ILE A 417 4.11 27.98 -0.09
CA ILE A 417 3.03 26.98 -0.07
C ILE A 417 2.22 27.08 -1.36
N VAL A 418 1.97 25.94 -1.99
CA VAL A 418 1.11 25.81 -3.17
C VAL A 418 -0.02 24.85 -2.84
N THR A 419 -1.23 25.21 -3.24
CA THR A 419 -2.40 24.34 -3.10
C THR A 419 -2.93 23.93 -4.47
N THR A 420 -3.38 22.68 -4.58
CA THR A 420 -3.97 22.15 -5.81
C THR A 420 -5.11 21.19 -5.47
N PHE A 421 -6.09 21.08 -6.36
CA PHE A 421 -7.19 20.12 -6.24
C PHE A 421 -6.96 18.96 -7.20
N GLU A 422 -6.89 17.75 -6.68
CA GLU A 422 -6.61 16.53 -7.43
C GLU A 422 -7.73 15.53 -7.26
N HIS A 423 -8.11 14.85 -8.35
CA HIS A 423 -9.10 13.79 -8.26
C HIS A 423 -8.51 12.61 -7.51
N SER A 424 -9.24 12.10 -6.53
CA SER A 424 -8.85 10.88 -5.86
C SER A 424 -9.71 9.71 -6.31
N VAL A 425 -9.04 8.61 -6.61
CA VAL A 425 -9.63 7.33 -7.02
C VAL A 425 -9.03 6.27 -6.11
N VAL A 426 -9.86 5.70 -5.23
CA VAL A 426 -9.44 4.63 -4.31
C VAL A 426 -9.65 3.26 -4.92
#